data_AF-A0A8T1WGP6-F1
#
_entry.id   AF-A0A8T1WGP6-F1
#
_cell.length_a   1.000
_cell.length_b   1.000
_cell.length_c   1.000
_cell.angle_alpha   90.00
_cell.angle_beta   90.00
_cell.angle_gamma   90.00
#
_symmetry.space_group_name_H-M   'P 1'
#
loop_
_entity.id
_entity.type
_entity.pdbx_description
1 polymer ?
#
loop_
_entity_poly.entity_id
_entity_poly.type
_entity_poly.pdbx_seq_one_letter_code
_entity_poly.pdbx_strand_id
1 'polypeptide(L)'
;MFASTRSAAMRSALPESVAWLAQLSLEMTTTINTRHGLGKRNVVYELHMVYNTSKDETTSWSLARNFDEYKDLRRRLVKALKLGHRCNAECKWLGNVIKHHFPRASLFCRSCPTGVEGTRVALLRMLNTVKASLVNHGNLGCSRMMDDVSKVFATFVASSSKEASRYRQSSTASTSSQSPSQSTKRSSSLSLASITSDEDYQDITLAYDDFPCGNFLRCECGACRSIR
;
A
#
# COMPACT_ATOMS: atom_id res chain seq x y z
N MET A 1 28.69 -47.34 -16.61
CA MET A 1 28.38 -45.96 -17.06
C MET A 1 27.15 -45.51 -16.27
N PHE A 2 27.29 -44.54 -15.37
CA PHE A 2 26.19 -44.12 -14.49
C PHE A 2 25.23 -43.21 -15.26
N ALA A 3 23.98 -43.66 -15.43
CA ALA A 3 22.91 -42.81 -15.94
C ALA A 3 22.49 -41.85 -14.84
N SER A 4 22.90 -40.58 -14.98
CA SER A 4 22.51 -39.49 -14.09
C SER A 4 21.08 -39.08 -14.42
N THR A 5 20.10 -39.58 -13.67
CA THR A 5 18.72 -39.10 -13.70
C THR A 5 18.69 -37.69 -13.15
N ARG A 6 18.71 -36.69 -14.03
CA ARG A 6 18.31 -35.33 -13.66
C ARG A 6 16.83 -35.38 -13.28
N SER A 7 16.54 -35.42 -11.99
CA SER A 7 15.23 -35.05 -11.46
C SER A 7 14.91 -33.64 -11.95
N ALA A 8 14.07 -33.57 -12.98
CA ALA A 8 13.39 -32.34 -13.34
C ALA A 8 12.52 -31.98 -12.14
N ALA A 9 13.01 -31.08 -11.29
CA ALA A 9 12.21 -30.48 -10.24
C ALA A 9 10.93 -29.95 -10.89
N MET A 10 9.80 -30.58 -10.57
CA MET A 10 8.48 -30.06 -10.90
C MET A 10 8.45 -28.61 -10.42
N ARG A 11 8.46 -27.65 -11.36
CA ARG A 11 8.14 -26.27 -11.01
C ARG A 11 6.70 -26.30 -10.54
N SER A 12 6.50 -26.26 -9.22
CA SER A 12 5.17 -26.24 -8.64
C SER A 12 4.40 -25.09 -9.26
N ALA A 13 3.25 -25.37 -9.87
CA ALA A 13 2.41 -24.34 -10.45
C ALA A 13 2.00 -23.34 -9.36
N LEU A 14 1.89 -22.06 -9.72
CA LEU A 14 1.36 -21.04 -8.81
C LEU A 14 -0.08 -21.40 -8.40
N PRO A 15 -0.47 -21.22 -7.13
CA PRO A 15 -1.84 -21.33 -6.70
C PRO A 15 -2.75 -20.40 -7.50
N GLU A 16 -3.97 -20.83 -7.77
CA GLU A 16 -4.96 -20.06 -8.53
C GLU A 16 -5.17 -18.64 -7.96
N SER A 17 -5.11 -18.50 -6.63
CA SER A 17 -5.26 -17.22 -5.91
C SER A 17 -4.23 -16.16 -6.32
N VAL A 18 -3.06 -16.57 -6.82
CA VAL A 18 -1.96 -15.69 -7.23
C VAL A 18 -1.54 -15.85 -8.69
N ALA A 19 -1.94 -16.92 -9.37
CA ALA A 19 -1.54 -17.21 -10.75
C ALA A 19 -1.95 -16.10 -11.72
N TRP A 20 -3.17 -15.57 -11.58
CA TRP A 20 -3.67 -14.48 -12.41
C TRP A 20 -2.88 -13.17 -12.23
N LEU A 21 -2.24 -12.95 -11.07
CA LEU A 21 -1.40 -11.78 -10.82
C LEU A 21 -0.15 -11.75 -11.70
N ALA A 22 0.31 -12.92 -12.18
CA ALA A 22 1.47 -13.00 -13.08
C ALA A 22 1.19 -12.30 -14.42
N GLN A 23 -0.07 -12.32 -14.86
CA GLN A 23 -0.57 -11.74 -16.11
C GLN A 23 -1.15 -10.33 -15.93
N LEU A 24 -1.17 -9.80 -14.70
CA LEU A 24 -1.72 -8.50 -14.37
C LEU A 24 -0.65 -7.40 -14.45
N SER A 25 -0.76 -6.48 -15.40
CA SER A 25 0.06 -5.26 -15.46
C SER A 25 -0.59 -4.13 -14.66
N LEU A 26 0.25 -3.36 -13.97
CA LEU A 26 -0.17 -2.23 -13.13
C LEU A 26 0.49 -0.95 -13.64
N GLU A 27 -0.31 0.07 -13.89
CA GLU A 27 0.13 1.43 -14.18
C GLU A 27 -0.59 2.41 -13.27
N MET A 28 -0.05 3.63 -13.11
CA MET A 28 -0.66 4.61 -12.22
C MET A 28 -0.54 6.01 -12.79
N THR A 29 -1.65 6.73 -12.83
CA THR A 29 -1.72 8.16 -13.16
C THR A 29 -2.21 8.96 -11.96
N THR A 30 -2.11 10.29 -12.05
CA THR A 30 -2.58 11.20 -10.99
C THR A 30 -3.54 12.22 -11.54
N THR A 31 -4.64 12.44 -10.83
CA THR A 31 -5.59 13.52 -11.11
C THR A 31 -5.66 14.45 -9.91
N ILE A 32 -5.61 15.76 -10.17
CA ILE A 32 -5.69 16.79 -9.12
C ILE A 32 -7.04 17.49 -9.28
N ASN A 33 -7.94 17.22 -8.34
CA ASN A 33 -9.25 17.85 -8.30
C ASN A 33 -9.19 19.11 -7.43
N THR A 34 -9.35 20.26 -8.05
CA THR A 34 -9.55 21.55 -7.37
C THR A 34 -11.04 21.77 -7.14
N ARG A 35 -11.49 21.71 -5.88
CA ARG A 35 -12.84 22.19 -5.56
C ARG A 35 -12.83 23.71 -5.61
N HIS A 36 -13.60 24.28 -6.54
CA HIS A 36 -13.83 25.72 -6.60
C HIS A 36 -14.35 26.21 -5.23
N GLY A 37 -13.66 27.16 -4.63
CA GLY A 37 -14.10 27.85 -3.40
C GLY A 37 -13.23 27.67 -2.15
N LEU A 38 -12.42 26.61 -2.01
CA LEU A 38 -11.67 26.34 -0.76
C LEU A 38 -10.15 26.18 -0.92
N GLY A 39 -9.60 26.32 -2.14
CA GLY A 39 -8.16 26.14 -2.40
C GLY A 39 -7.62 24.73 -2.12
N LYS A 40 -8.46 23.80 -1.65
CA LYS A 40 -8.09 22.43 -1.27
C LYS A 40 -7.94 21.57 -2.53
N ARG A 41 -6.69 21.29 -2.89
CA ARG A 41 -6.33 20.31 -3.93
C ARG A 41 -6.51 18.90 -3.39
N ASN A 42 -7.35 18.10 -4.03
CA ASN A 42 -7.49 16.69 -3.73
C ASN A 42 -6.75 15.88 -4.79
N VAL A 43 -5.67 15.23 -4.37
CA VAL A 43 -4.87 14.36 -5.24
C VAL A 43 -5.46 12.96 -5.20
N VAL A 44 -5.78 12.43 -6.38
CA VAL A 44 -6.26 11.08 -6.58
C VAL A 44 -5.22 10.34 -7.43
N TYR A 45 -4.88 9.13 -7.01
CA TYR A 45 -4.00 8.23 -7.73
C TYR A 45 -4.87 7.17 -8.38
N GLU A 46 -4.91 7.18 -9.70
CA GLU A 46 -5.68 6.25 -10.50
C GLU A 46 -4.78 5.09 -10.90
N LEU A 47 -5.08 3.90 -10.38
CA LEU A 47 -4.39 2.67 -10.71
C LEU A 47 -5.08 2.04 -11.91
N HIS A 48 -4.35 1.81 -12.99
CA HIS A 48 -4.83 1.13 -14.20
C HIS A 48 -4.32 -0.31 -14.19
N MET A 49 -5.22 -1.25 -14.42
CA MET A 49 -4.92 -2.67 -14.46
C MET A 49 -5.25 -3.24 -15.82
N VAL A 50 -4.33 -4.03 -16.34
CA VAL A 50 -4.48 -4.75 -17.60
C VAL A 50 -4.15 -6.20 -17.35
N TYR A 51 -5.11 -7.08 -17.57
CA TYR A 51 -4.97 -8.52 -17.42
C TYR A 51 -5.00 -9.17 -18.79
N ASN A 52 -3.89 -9.83 -19.15
CA ASN A 52 -3.72 -10.49 -20.45
C ASN A 52 -3.89 -12.00 -20.29
N THR A 53 -4.92 -12.58 -20.89
CA THR A 53 -5.13 -14.03 -20.85
C THR A 53 -4.26 -14.75 -21.89
N SER A 54 -4.12 -16.06 -21.74
CA SER A 54 -3.42 -16.92 -22.72
C SER A 54 -4.11 -17.01 -24.09
N LYS A 55 -5.36 -16.53 -24.21
CA LYS A 55 -6.15 -16.53 -25.45
C LYS A 55 -6.09 -15.18 -26.19
N ASP A 56 -5.14 -14.32 -25.82
CA ASP A 56 -5.02 -12.95 -26.34
C ASP A 56 -6.20 -12.02 -26.01
N GLU A 57 -7.09 -12.44 -25.11
CA GLU A 57 -8.14 -11.58 -24.57
C GLU A 57 -7.54 -10.69 -23.48
N THR A 58 -7.77 -9.38 -23.61
CA THR A 58 -7.28 -8.36 -22.67
C THR A 58 -8.44 -7.75 -21.90
N THR A 59 -8.40 -7.82 -20.57
CA THR A 59 -9.35 -7.14 -19.68
C THR A 59 -8.67 -5.98 -18.99
N SER A 60 -9.28 -4.79 -18.99
CA SER A 60 -8.74 -3.62 -18.30
C SER A 60 -9.76 -2.94 -17.40
N TRP A 61 -9.30 -2.40 -16.27
CA TRP A 61 -10.11 -1.62 -15.34
C TRP A 61 -9.23 -0.64 -14.55
N SER A 62 -9.84 0.42 -13.99
CA SER A 62 -9.10 1.41 -13.20
C SER A 62 -9.74 1.67 -11.83
N LEU A 63 -8.89 2.08 -10.87
CA LEU A 63 -9.27 2.41 -9.50
C LEU A 63 -8.76 3.80 -9.11
N ALA A 64 -9.69 4.73 -8.94
CA ALA A 64 -9.41 6.04 -8.36
C ALA A 64 -9.35 5.96 -6.82
N ARG A 65 -8.18 6.23 -6.24
CA ARG A 65 -7.93 6.14 -4.78
C ARG A 65 -7.18 7.37 -4.25
N ASN A 66 -7.54 7.84 -3.07
CA ASN A 66 -6.76 8.86 -2.36
C ASN A 66 -5.57 8.22 -1.61
N PHE A 67 -4.62 9.06 -1.20
CA PHE A 67 -3.42 8.60 -0.48
C PHE A 67 -3.73 7.83 0.81
N ASP A 68 -4.82 8.17 1.51
CA ASP A 68 -5.20 7.50 2.75
C ASP A 68 -5.61 6.04 2.54
N GLU A 69 -6.18 5.70 1.36
CA GLU A 69 -6.50 4.31 0.98
C GLU A 69 -5.23 3.47 0.80
N TYR A 70 -4.15 4.06 0.27
CA TYR A 70 -2.87 3.38 0.16
C TYR A 70 -2.17 3.22 1.52
N LYS A 71 -2.30 4.19 2.43
CA LYS A 71 -1.84 4.03 3.82
C LYS A 71 -2.58 2.89 4.52
N ASP A 72 -3.87 2.75 4.25
CA ASP A 72 -4.67 1.65 4.76
C ASP A 72 -4.22 0.29 4.21
N LEU A 73 -4.01 0.21 2.89
CA LEU A 73 -3.44 -0.96 2.25
C LEU A 73 -2.09 -1.35 2.88
N ARG A 74 -1.16 -0.39 3.04
CA ARG A 74 0.14 -0.61 3.68
C ARG A 74 -0.03 -1.23 5.08
N ARG A 75 -0.91 -0.66 5.91
CA ARG A 75 -1.20 -1.18 7.25
C ARG A 75 -1.73 -2.62 7.19
N ARG A 76 -2.68 -2.91 6.30
CA ARG A 76 -3.24 -4.25 6.13
C ARG A 76 -2.21 -5.27 5.63
N LEU A 77 -1.35 -4.90 4.68
CA LEU A 77 -0.27 -5.76 4.17
C LEU A 77 0.76 -6.09 5.26
N VAL A 78 1.23 -5.09 6.00
CA VAL A 78 2.18 -5.30 7.10
C VAL A 78 1.57 -6.19 8.19
N LYS A 79 0.28 -6.01 8.48
CA LYS A 79 -0.44 -6.87 9.43
C LYS A 79 -0.58 -8.30 8.90
N ALA A 80 -0.90 -8.49 7.62
CA ALA A 80 -1.03 -9.80 6.98
C ALA A 80 0.29 -10.58 6.99
N LEU A 81 1.41 -9.89 6.78
CA LEU A 81 2.74 -10.49 6.83
C LEU A 81 3.12 -11.06 8.20
N LYS A 82 2.49 -10.62 9.30
CA LYS A 82 2.77 -11.06 10.68
C LYS A 82 4.27 -11.25 10.91
N LEU A 83 5.01 -10.15 10.81
CA LEU A 83 6.47 -10.17 10.90
C LEU A 83 6.92 -10.84 12.21
N GLY A 84 7.97 -11.68 12.11
CA GLY A 84 8.49 -12.45 13.24
C GLY A 84 8.22 -13.96 13.16
N HIS A 85 7.41 -14.43 12.21
CA HIS A 85 7.30 -15.87 11.94
C HIS A 85 8.54 -16.41 11.22
N ARG A 86 8.79 -17.71 11.39
CA ARG A 86 9.91 -18.42 10.73
C ARG A 86 9.41 -19.04 9.42
N CYS A 87 9.94 -18.58 8.29
CA CYS A 87 9.71 -19.15 6.96
C CYS A 87 10.93 -18.88 6.06
N ASN A 88 11.03 -19.61 4.96
CA ASN A 88 12.06 -19.37 3.93
C ASN A 88 11.60 -18.39 2.83
N ALA A 89 10.38 -17.84 2.96
CA ALA A 89 9.84 -16.85 2.05
C ALA A 89 10.37 -15.44 2.36
N GLU A 90 10.15 -14.51 1.43
CA GLU A 90 10.55 -13.10 1.50
C GLU A 90 9.77 -12.26 2.52
N CYS A 91 8.98 -12.87 3.43
CA CYS A 91 8.05 -12.14 4.29
C CYS A 91 8.71 -11.03 5.12
N LYS A 92 9.91 -11.29 5.67
CA LYS A 92 10.67 -10.27 6.42
C LYS A 92 11.12 -9.12 5.51
N TRP A 93 11.67 -9.47 4.35
CA TRP A 93 12.15 -8.49 3.37
C TRP A 93 11.00 -7.63 2.85
N LEU A 94 9.90 -8.24 2.40
CA LEU A 94 8.74 -7.53 1.86
C LEU A 94 8.12 -6.60 2.92
N GLY A 95 8.05 -7.06 4.17
CA GLY A 95 7.59 -6.23 5.28
C GLY A 95 8.44 -4.99 5.48
N ASN A 96 9.76 -5.11 5.40
CA ASN A 96 10.67 -3.99 5.48
C ASN A 96 10.54 -3.06 4.27
N VAL A 97 10.40 -3.60 3.06
CA VAL A 97 10.18 -2.79 1.85
C VAL A 97 8.91 -1.95 2.00
N ILE A 98 7.78 -2.57 2.33
CA ILE A 98 6.49 -1.89 2.53
C ILE A 98 6.55 -0.86 3.67
N LYS A 99 7.33 -1.13 4.73
CA LYS A 99 7.48 -0.18 5.83
C LYS A 99 8.35 1.01 5.45
N HIS A 100 9.51 0.78 4.87
CA HIS A 100 10.54 1.83 4.72
C HIS A 100 10.45 2.59 3.39
N HIS A 101 9.94 1.96 2.33
CA HIS A 101 9.87 2.56 0.99
C HIS A 101 8.49 3.15 0.67
N PHE A 102 7.54 3.09 1.61
CA PHE A 102 6.26 3.75 1.42
C PHE A 102 6.45 5.27 1.46
N PRO A 103 5.84 6.02 0.53
CA PRO A 103 5.97 7.48 0.49
C PRO A 103 5.55 8.09 1.83
N ARG A 104 6.40 8.95 2.39
CA ARG A 104 6.08 9.70 3.60
C ARG A 104 5.19 10.87 3.23
N ALA A 105 4.15 11.12 4.03
CA ALA A 105 3.30 12.29 3.82
C ALA A 105 4.13 13.56 4.09
N SER A 106 4.48 14.31 3.04
CA SER A 106 5.12 15.61 3.21
C SER A 106 4.15 16.58 3.87
N LEU A 107 4.51 17.15 5.01
CA LEU A 107 3.66 18.13 5.72
C LEU A 107 3.63 19.49 5.02
N PHE A 108 4.69 19.83 4.29
CA PHE A 108 4.90 21.16 3.69
C PHE A 108 4.58 21.24 2.19
N CYS A 109 4.28 20.11 1.54
CA CYS A 109 4.18 20.02 0.08
C CYS A 109 3.19 18.94 -0.38
N ARG A 110 1.99 18.87 0.23
CA ARG A 110 1.05 17.76 -0.03
C ARG A 110 0.49 17.69 -1.45
N SER A 111 0.57 18.79 -2.21
CA SER A 111 -0.04 18.89 -3.54
C SER A 111 0.88 19.55 -4.55
N CYS A 112 2.18 19.64 -4.26
CA CYS A 112 3.14 20.09 -5.26
C CYS A 112 3.33 19.02 -6.33
N PRO A 113 3.45 19.39 -7.62
CA PRO A 113 3.57 18.43 -8.71
C PRO A 113 4.68 17.39 -8.48
N THR A 114 5.86 17.84 -8.05
CA THR A 114 7.01 16.96 -7.76
C THR A 114 6.73 15.96 -6.63
N GLY A 115 6.08 16.41 -5.55
CA GLY A 115 5.73 15.54 -4.43
C GLY A 115 4.63 14.53 -4.78
N VAL A 116 3.65 14.96 -5.58
CA VAL A 116 2.59 14.09 -6.11
C VAL A 116 3.17 13.02 -7.02
N GLU A 117 4.08 13.39 -7.92
CA GLU A 117 4.72 12.47 -8.84
C GLU A 117 5.64 11.48 -8.12
N GLY A 118 6.46 11.95 -7.17
CA GLY A 118 7.28 11.07 -6.33
C GLY A 118 6.42 10.09 -5.51
N THR A 119 5.27 10.55 -5.02
CA THR A 119 4.31 9.67 -4.34
C THR A 119 3.73 8.63 -5.29
N ARG A 120 3.33 9.02 -6.51
CA ARG A 120 2.80 8.13 -7.55
C ARG A 120 3.78 6.99 -7.86
N VAL A 121 5.03 7.33 -8.14
CA VAL A 121 6.09 6.37 -8.45
C VAL A 121 6.32 5.41 -7.29
N ALA A 122 6.40 5.92 -6.06
CA ALA A 122 6.63 5.08 -4.88
C ALA A 122 5.45 4.13 -4.60
N LEU A 123 4.20 4.58 -4.78
CA LEU A 123 3.02 3.74 -4.65
C LEU A 123 3.00 2.61 -5.69
N LEU A 124 3.25 2.95 -6.96
CA LEU A 124 3.29 1.97 -8.05
C LEU A 124 4.42 0.94 -7.81
N ARG A 125 5.60 1.40 -7.37
CA ARG A 125 6.71 0.52 -7.00
C ARG A 125 6.32 -0.45 -5.89
N MET A 126 5.72 0.03 -4.81
CA MET A 126 5.25 -0.83 -3.72
C MET A 126 4.30 -1.91 -4.23
N LEU A 127 3.30 -1.55 -5.04
CA LEU A 127 2.33 -2.50 -5.57
C LEU A 127 2.99 -3.56 -6.47
N ASN A 128 3.89 -3.13 -7.36
CA ASN A 128 4.63 -4.06 -8.21
C ASN A 128 5.56 -4.96 -7.42
N THR A 129 6.19 -4.47 -6.34
CA THR A 129 7.01 -5.31 -5.46
C THR A 129 6.16 -6.36 -4.73
N VAL A 130 4.99 -5.98 -4.21
CA VAL A 130 4.06 -6.95 -3.59
C VAL A 130 3.61 -7.99 -4.60
N LYS A 131 3.19 -7.56 -5.81
CA LYS A 131 2.83 -8.46 -6.90
C LYS A 131 3.98 -9.44 -7.22
N ALA A 132 5.19 -8.93 -7.38
CA ALA A 132 6.38 -9.73 -7.69
C ALA A 132 6.66 -10.79 -6.61
N SER A 133 6.57 -10.43 -5.33
CA SER A 133 6.69 -11.41 -4.25
C SER A 133 5.56 -12.43 -4.22
N LEU A 134 4.33 -12.06 -4.56
CA LEU A 134 3.21 -13.00 -4.61
C LEU A 134 3.34 -14.04 -5.73
N VAL A 135 3.92 -13.66 -6.87
CA VAL A 135 4.15 -14.57 -8.01
C VAL A 135 5.51 -15.26 -7.97
N ASN A 136 6.33 -14.98 -6.95
CA ASN A 136 7.61 -15.64 -6.76
C ASN A 136 7.39 -17.05 -6.18
N HIS A 137 7.78 -18.07 -6.95
CA HIS A 137 7.68 -19.48 -6.56
C HIS A 137 8.43 -19.81 -5.25
N GLY A 138 9.47 -19.05 -4.90
CA GLY A 138 10.18 -19.19 -3.62
C GLY A 138 9.32 -18.90 -2.39
N ASN A 139 8.18 -18.21 -2.57
CA ASN A 139 7.28 -17.83 -1.49
C ASN A 139 6.10 -18.79 -1.29
N LEU A 140 5.94 -19.81 -2.14
CA LEU A 140 4.82 -20.77 -2.09
C LEU A 140 4.73 -21.52 -0.77
N GLY A 141 5.87 -21.75 -0.10
CA GLY A 141 5.91 -22.45 1.18
C GLY A 141 5.38 -21.64 2.38
N CYS A 142 5.02 -20.36 2.20
CA CYS A 142 4.50 -19.52 3.27
C CYS A 142 3.01 -19.22 3.11
N SER A 143 2.18 -19.81 3.97
CA SER A 143 0.73 -19.57 4.01
C SER A 143 0.37 -18.10 4.26
N ARG A 144 1.17 -17.36 5.05
CA ARG A 144 0.95 -15.91 5.23
C ARG A 144 1.07 -15.16 3.92
N MET A 145 2.03 -15.53 3.07
CA MET A 145 2.19 -14.90 1.77
C MET A 145 1.06 -15.31 0.82
N MET A 146 0.79 -16.61 0.72
CA MET A 146 -0.12 -17.18 -0.27
C MET A 146 -1.60 -17.01 0.07
N ASP A 147 -1.95 -16.83 1.35
CA ASP A 147 -3.35 -16.70 1.81
C ASP A 147 -3.64 -15.28 2.29
N ASP A 148 -2.91 -14.80 3.30
CA ASP A 148 -3.24 -13.53 3.97
C ASP A 148 -2.86 -12.33 3.08
N VAL A 149 -1.62 -12.29 2.59
CA VAL A 149 -1.11 -11.17 1.76
C VAL A 149 -1.77 -11.16 0.40
N SER A 150 -1.90 -12.33 -0.25
CA SER A 150 -2.57 -12.46 -1.55
C SER A 150 -4.01 -11.93 -1.48
N LYS A 151 -4.77 -12.30 -0.43
CA LYS A 151 -6.15 -11.84 -0.23
C LYS A 151 -6.21 -10.33 -0.05
N VAL A 152 -5.35 -9.75 0.81
CA VAL A 152 -5.30 -8.30 1.02
C VAL A 152 -5.01 -7.55 -0.28
N PHE A 153 -4.07 -8.06 -1.08
CA PHE A 153 -3.69 -7.45 -2.35
C PHE A 153 -4.79 -7.59 -3.41
N ALA A 154 -5.29 -8.82 -3.62
CA ALA A 154 -6.35 -9.14 -4.58
C ALA A 154 -7.62 -8.34 -4.30
N THR A 155 -8.06 -8.28 -3.03
CA THR A 155 -9.22 -7.46 -2.65
C THR A 155 -9.00 -5.99 -2.99
N PHE A 156 -7.80 -5.45 -2.77
CA PHE A 156 -7.53 -4.05 -3.10
C PHE A 156 -7.63 -3.77 -4.60
N VAL A 157 -6.99 -4.60 -5.44
CA VAL A 157 -6.98 -4.40 -6.91
C VAL A 157 -8.31 -4.78 -7.57
N ALA A 158 -9.12 -5.63 -6.96
CA ALA A 158 -10.45 -5.97 -7.47
C ALA A 158 -11.56 -5.02 -6.96
N SER A 159 -11.35 -4.34 -5.83
CA SER A 159 -12.38 -3.49 -5.21
C SER A 159 -12.69 -2.25 -6.03
N SER A 160 -13.95 -2.03 -6.39
CA SER A 160 -14.36 -0.77 -7.04
C SER A 160 -14.25 0.43 -6.09
N SER A 161 -14.14 1.65 -6.65
CA SER A 161 -14.04 2.88 -5.84
C SER A 161 -15.23 3.04 -4.87
N LYS A 162 -16.44 2.63 -5.30
CA LYS A 162 -17.70 2.67 -4.52
C LYS A 162 -17.75 1.70 -3.33
N GLU A 163 -16.89 0.69 -3.28
CA GLU A 163 -16.88 -0.30 -2.19
C GLU A 163 -16.02 0.15 -1.00
N ALA A 164 -14.90 0.84 -1.24
CA ALA A 164 -14.03 1.29 -0.14
C ALA A 164 -14.65 2.40 0.71
N SER A 165 -15.56 3.21 0.16
CA SER A 165 -16.34 4.17 0.95
C SER A 165 -17.29 3.48 1.92
N ARG A 166 -17.84 2.30 1.56
CA ARG A 166 -18.69 1.48 2.44
C ARG A 166 -17.92 0.87 3.61
N TYR A 167 -16.68 0.43 3.40
CA TYR A 167 -15.83 -0.04 4.51
C TYR A 167 -15.43 1.10 5.47
N ARG A 168 -15.26 2.33 4.97
CA ARG A 168 -15.00 3.51 5.82
C ARG A 168 -16.21 3.92 6.66
N GLN A 169 -17.43 3.76 6.14
CA GLN A 169 -18.67 4.06 6.87
C GLN A 169 -19.10 2.93 7.82
N SER A 170 -18.70 1.69 7.54
CA SER A 170 -19.03 0.53 8.40
C SER A 170 -18.21 0.46 9.70
N SER A 171 -17.29 1.41 9.94
CA SER A 171 -16.53 1.50 11.20
C SER A 171 -17.22 2.38 12.27
N THR A 172 -18.44 2.86 12.00
CA THR A 172 -19.31 3.51 12.99
C THR A 172 -20.71 2.89 12.95
N ALA A 173 -20.80 1.62 13.31
CA ALA A 173 -22.06 0.99 13.69
C ALA A 173 -21.84 0.27 15.03
N SER A 174 -21.78 1.07 16.08
CA SER A 174 -21.87 0.59 17.45
C SER A 174 -23.22 -0.11 17.63
N THR A 175 -23.15 -1.34 18.11
CA THR A 175 -24.24 -2.18 18.57
C THR A 175 -25.17 -1.38 19.48
N SER A 176 -26.34 -1.00 18.98
CA SER A 176 -27.41 -0.38 19.78
C SER A 176 -28.36 -1.45 20.27
N SER A 177 -28.04 -2.02 21.44
CA SER A 177 -28.98 -2.80 22.24
C SER A 177 -29.56 -1.88 23.32
N GLN A 178 -30.87 -1.65 23.23
CA GLN A 178 -31.78 -1.11 24.26
C GLN A 178 -31.67 -1.93 25.57
N SER A 179 -31.85 -1.49 26.83
CA SER A 179 -32.25 -0.26 27.54
C SER A 179 -31.87 -0.48 29.06
N PRO A 180 -32.53 0.10 30.09
CA PRO A 180 -32.24 1.39 30.73
C PRO A 180 -31.87 1.30 32.24
N SER A 181 -31.22 2.32 32.81
CA SER A 181 -31.68 3.12 33.99
C SER A 181 -30.57 3.83 34.80
N GLN A 182 -30.84 5.11 35.09
CA GLN A 182 -30.49 5.95 36.26
C GLN A 182 -29.06 5.98 36.85
N SER A 183 -28.39 7.13 36.71
CA SER A 183 -28.25 8.14 37.80
C SER A 183 -27.07 9.12 37.57
N THR A 184 -27.40 10.40 37.75
CA THR A 184 -26.58 11.58 38.11
C THR A 184 -25.04 11.50 38.14
N LYS A 185 -24.36 12.41 37.43
CA LYS A 185 -23.61 13.57 38.00
C LYS A 185 -22.85 14.34 36.89
N ARG A 186 -22.98 15.68 36.94
CA ARG A 186 -22.24 16.68 36.16
C ARG A 186 -20.83 16.89 36.72
N SER A 187 -19.93 17.37 35.84
CA SER A 187 -18.66 18.11 36.03
C SER A 187 -17.53 17.42 35.25
N SER A 188 -16.53 18.03 34.62
CA SER A 188 -16.22 19.36 34.09
C SER A 188 -14.88 19.21 33.33
N SER A 189 -14.57 20.18 32.47
CA SER A 189 -13.22 20.63 32.06
C SER A 189 -12.24 19.66 31.35
N LEU A 190 -12.09 19.98 30.06
CA LEU A 190 -10.91 19.95 29.19
C LEU A 190 -9.54 19.79 29.89
N SER A 191 -8.68 18.94 29.31
CA SER A 191 -7.23 19.11 29.34
C SER A 191 -6.62 18.65 28.02
N LEU A 192 -5.83 19.55 27.45
CA LEU A 192 -5.03 19.44 26.23
C LEU A 192 -3.56 19.15 26.60
N ALA A 193 -2.84 18.57 25.62
CA ALA A 193 -1.39 18.44 25.48
C ALA A 193 -0.70 17.37 26.35
N SER A 194 0.39 16.70 25.94
CA SER A 194 1.04 16.48 24.64
C SER A 194 2.02 15.32 24.87
N ILE A 195 2.14 14.39 23.93
CA ILE A 195 3.02 13.22 24.01
C ILE A 195 4.32 13.59 23.29
N THR A 196 5.43 13.72 24.03
CA THR A 196 6.78 13.72 23.43
C THR A 196 7.32 12.30 23.55
N SER A 197 7.25 11.54 22.46
CA SER A 197 8.03 10.30 22.34
C SER A 197 9.11 10.58 21.29
N ASP A 198 10.30 10.86 21.80
CA ASP A 198 11.55 10.95 21.06
C ASP A 198 12.07 9.52 20.91
N GLU A 199 12.11 9.00 19.68
CA GLU A 199 12.83 7.76 19.37
C GLU A 199 13.73 8.03 18.16
N ASP A 200 15.01 8.18 18.47
CA ASP A 200 16.14 8.19 17.56
C ASP A 200 16.06 7.02 16.56
N TYR A 201 15.90 7.34 15.27
CA TYR A 201 16.05 6.39 14.18
C TYR A 201 17.41 6.64 13.52
N GLN A 202 18.39 5.81 13.88
CA GLN A 202 19.64 5.72 13.14
C GLN A 202 19.35 5.20 11.72
N ASP A 203 19.74 6.02 10.75
CA ASP A 203 19.69 5.76 9.32
C ASP A 203 20.66 4.62 8.97
N ILE A 204 20.15 3.49 8.48
CA ILE A 204 20.96 2.51 7.78
C ILE A 204 20.65 2.66 6.30
N THR A 205 21.42 3.53 5.66
CA THR A 205 21.46 3.74 4.22
C THR A 205 22.06 2.48 3.57
N LEU A 206 21.19 1.52 3.19
CA LEU A 206 21.61 0.46 2.28
C LEU A 206 21.64 1.04 0.86
N ALA A 207 22.83 1.41 0.42
CA ALA A 207 23.12 1.85 -0.93
C ALA A 207 22.77 0.74 -1.94
N TYR A 208 21.80 1.04 -2.80
CA TYR A 208 21.67 0.43 -4.12
C TYR A 208 21.39 1.54 -5.14
N ASP A 209 22.09 1.40 -6.25
CA ASP A 209 22.43 2.35 -7.31
C ASP A 209 21.36 3.34 -7.83
N ASP A 210 21.84 4.58 -7.97
CA ASP A 210 21.58 5.59 -9.02
C ASP A 210 20.16 5.82 -9.55
N PHE A 211 19.30 6.56 -8.82
CA PHE A 211 18.30 7.43 -9.45
C PHE A 211 18.02 8.71 -8.62
N PRO A 212 17.93 9.91 -9.24
CA PRO A 212 18.10 11.22 -8.57
C PRO A 212 16.89 11.72 -7.77
N CYS A 213 16.01 10.85 -7.26
CA CYS A 213 14.84 11.26 -6.47
C CYS A 213 14.78 10.61 -5.09
N GLY A 214 15.93 10.26 -4.50
CA GLY A 214 16.04 9.67 -3.16
C GLY A 214 16.62 10.58 -2.08
N ASN A 215 17.27 11.69 -2.43
CA ASN A 215 17.91 12.55 -1.44
C ASN A 215 16.98 13.65 -0.93
N PHE A 216 16.77 13.64 0.38
CA PHE A 216 15.92 14.50 1.21
C PHE A 216 16.37 15.98 1.29
N LEU A 217 16.99 16.54 0.25
CA LEU A 217 17.40 17.94 0.26
C LEU A 217 16.42 18.77 -0.55
N ARG A 218 15.51 19.44 0.18
CA ARG A 218 14.55 20.46 -0.29
C ARG A 218 13.71 20.06 -1.51
N CYS A 219 12.40 20.02 -1.32
CA CYS A 219 11.48 20.12 -2.45
C CYS A 219 11.67 21.52 -3.08
N GLU A 220 12.54 21.65 -4.06
CA GLU A 220 12.77 22.87 -4.84
C GLU A 220 11.66 23.08 -5.88
N CYS A 221 10.42 22.81 -5.50
CA CYS A 221 9.31 23.19 -6.34
C CYS A 221 9.17 24.72 -6.28
N GLY A 222 9.15 25.40 -7.42
CA GLY A 222 8.96 26.87 -7.46
C GLY A 222 7.70 27.33 -6.71
N ALA A 223 6.65 26.49 -6.70
CA ALA A 223 5.41 26.73 -5.94
C ALA A 223 5.58 26.66 -4.40
N CYS A 224 6.67 26.08 -3.90
CA CYS A 224 6.99 25.92 -2.49
C CYS A 224 7.75 27.14 -1.93
N ARG A 225 8.40 27.91 -2.81
CA ARG A 225 9.24 29.06 -2.43
C ARG A 225 8.44 30.36 -2.24
N SER A 226 7.20 30.43 -2.71
CA SER A 226 6.35 31.63 -2.64
C SER A 226 5.59 31.81 -1.33
N ILE A 227 5.89 31.05 -0.28
CA ILE A 227 5.38 31.28 1.07
C ILE A 227 6.58 31.67 1.95
N ARG A 228 7.04 32.90 1.78
CA ARG A 228 7.89 33.61 2.76
C ARG A 228 7.44 35.05 2.82
#